data_AF-Q5G700-F1
#
_entry.id   AF-Q5G700-F1
#
_cell.length_a   1.000
_cell.length_b   1.000
_cell.length_c   1.000
_cell.angle_alpha   90.00
_cell.angle_beta   90.00
_cell.angle_gamma   90.00
#
_symmetry.space_group_name_H-M   'P 1'
#
loop_
_entity.id
_entity.type
_entity.pdbx_description
1 polymer ?
#
loop_
_entity_poly.entity_id
_entity_poly.type
_entity_poly.pdbx_seq_one_letter_code
_entity_poly.pdbx_strand_id
1 'polypeptide(L)'
;VDAYRGAGRPEASFVVERLIETAARQLKVDPAELRRKNFITSFPHQTPVIMAYDVGDFNASLDAAMKAIDYAGFAARKAKAKSEGKLRGIGLSCYIEACGIAPSKAVGSLGAGVGLWESAEVRVNPVGTIEILTGSHSHGQGHETTFAHVIAERLGISISQVQIVHGDTDRVQFGMGTYGSRSAAVGLSAIVKAMEKMEVKAKRIAAHQLGASEDDIVIENGTFKVTGTDKSIALPMVALAAYTAHNLPDGMEPGLKETAFYDPTNFAFPAGSYICEVEVDAGTGKTSFVNFVAADDFGRLINPMIIEKGEF
;
A
#
# COMPACT_ATOMS: atom_id res chain seq x y z
N VAL A 1 24.11 -11.17 -9.98
CA VAL A 1 23.41 -10.17 -9.15
C VAL A 1 21.94 -10.43 -9.37
N ASP A 2 21.23 -10.76 -8.30
CA ASP A 2 19.80 -11.07 -8.34
C ASP A 2 19.05 -10.07 -7.45
N ALA A 3 17.73 -10.00 -7.56
CA ALA A 3 16.94 -8.99 -6.88
C ALA A 3 16.81 -9.30 -5.38
N TYR A 4 17.16 -8.32 -4.54
CA TYR A 4 16.76 -8.22 -3.14
C TYR A 4 16.09 -6.85 -2.93
N ARG A 5 15.16 -6.76 -1.96
CA ARG A 5 14.19 -5.66 -1.79
C ARG A 5 14.71 -4.28 -2.25
N GLY A 6 14.01 -3.69 -3.23
CA GLY A 6 14.23 -2.32 -3.71
C GLY A 6 14.75 -2.21 -5.15
N ALA A 7 15.43 -3.21 -5.70
CA ALA A 7 15.81 -3.31 -7.13
C ALA A 7 16.40 -2.01 -7.74
N GLY A 8 17.62 -1.64 -7.34
CA GLY A 8 18.31 -0.42 -7.82
C GLY A 8 18.00 0.84 -7.01
N ARG A 9 16.89 0.85 -6.27
CA ARG A 9 16.49 1.98 -5.42
C ARG A 9 17.33 2.11 -4.15
N PRO A 10 17.70 1.03 -3.43
CA PRO A 10 18.62 1.13 -2.30
C PRO A 10 19.96 1.77 -2.71
N GLU A 11 20.45 1.47 -3.91
CA GLU A 11 21.65 2.06 -4.48
C GLU A 11 21.47 3.56 -4.76
N ALA A 12 20.34 3.94 -5.36
CA ALA A 12 20.00 5.35 -5.60
C ALA A 12 19.88 6.14 -4.29
N SER A 13 19.12 5.63 -3.31
CA SER A 13 18.98 6.22 -1.98
C SER A 13 20.32 6.31 -1.25
N PHE A 14 21.14 5.25 -1.31
CA PHE A 14 22.46 5.25 -0.69
C PHE A 14 23.35 6.35 -1.27
N VAL A 15 23.40 6.49 -2.60
CA VAL A 15 24.21 7.53 -3.25
C VAL A 15 23.73 8.92 -2.85
N VAL A 16 22.43 9.20 -2.96
CA VAL A 16 21.87 10.52 -2.63
C VAL A 16 22.12 10.86 -1.15
N GLU A 17 21.80 9.96 -0.23
CA GLU A 17 21.91 10.25 1.20
C GLU A 17 23.36 10.34 1.68
N ARG A 18 24.28 9.59 1.05
CA ARG A 18 25.73 9.74 1.30
C ARG A 18 26.27 11.08 0.78
N LEU A 19 25.79 11.55 -0.37
CA LEU A 19 26.17 12.85 -0.92
C LEU A 19 25.68 13.98 -0.01
N ILE A 20 24.45 13.92 0.47
CA ILE A 20 23.89 14.91 1.41
C ILE A 20 24.68 14.94 2.72
N GLU A 21 24.98 13.79 3.33
CA GLU A 21 25.81 13.71 4.54
C GLU A 21 27.20 14.31 4.33
N THR A 22 27.83 14.02 3.19
CA THR A 22 29.18 14.51 2.88
C THR A 22 29.17 16.02 2.64
N ALA A 23 28.17 16.52 1.89
CA ALA A 23 27.99 17.94 1.63
C ALA A 23 27.72 18.71 2.92
N ALA A 24 26.84 18.22 3.80
CA ALA A 24 26.54 18.85 5.09
C ALA A 24 27.81 19.05 5.93
N ARG A 25 28.68 18.03 5.99
CA ARG A 25 29.96 18.10 6.72
C ARG A 25 30.94 19.09 6.11
N GLN A 26 31.06 19.10 4.79
CA GLN A 26 31.92 20.05 4.08
C GLN A 26 31.45 21.50 4.25
N LEU A 27 30.13 21.72 4.17
CA LEU A 27 29.49 23.02 4.35
C LEU A 27 29.35 23.45 5.81
N LYS A 28 29.64 22.55 6.77
CA LYS A 28 29.49 22.76 8.21
C LYS A 28 28.05 23.13 8.60
N VAL A 29 27.08 22.48 7.97
CA VAL A 29 25.64 22.60 8.27
C VAL A 29 25.16 21.28 8.86
N ASP A 30 24.15 21.32 9.73
CA ASP A 30 23.51 20.10 10.22
C ASP A 30 22.90 19.30 9.03
N PRO A 31 23.11 17.97 8.97
CA PRO A 31 22.63 17.16 7.86
C PRO A 31 21.09 17.06 7.76
N ALA A 32 20.35 17.22 8.86
CA ALA A 32 18.90 17.33 8.83
C ALA A 32 18.47 18.69 8.26
N GLU A 33 19.14 19.78 8.66
CA GLU A 33 18.86 21.12 8.12
C GLU A 33 19.16 21.23 6.62
N LEU A 34 20.23 20.60 6.15
CA LEU A 34 20.53 20.56 4.71
C LEU A 34 19.42 19.85 3.93
N ARG A 35 18.84 18.77 4.48
CA ARG A 35 17.71 18.08 3.85
C ARG A 35 16.47 18.95 3.82
N ARG A 36 16.09 19.57 4.95
CA ARG A 36 14.91 20.47 5.01
C ARG A 36 14.95 21.57 3.98
N LYS A 37 16.12 22.18 3.78
CA LYS A 37 16.32 23.23 2.77
C LYS A 37 16.09 22.76 1.33
N ASN A 38 16.18 21.45 1.07
CA ASN A 38 16.09 20.86 -0.26
C ASN A 38 14.87 19.93 -0.43
N PHE A 39 14.05 19.74 0.60
CA PHE A 39 12.82 18.96 0.46
C PHE A 39 11.87 19.61 -0.52
N ILE A 40 11.20 18.76 -1.31
CA ILE A 40 10.09 19.17 -2.16
C ILE A 40 8.91 19.51 -1.24
N THR A 41 8.29 20.66 -1.46
CA THR A 41 7.19 21.20 -0.64
C THR A 41 5.95 21.55 -1.45
N SER A 42 5.99 21.40 -2.77
CA SER A 42 4.87 21.62 -3.67
C SER A 42 4.57 20.35 -4.45
N PHE A 43 3.29 20.00 -4.54
CA PHE A 43 2.81 18.80 -5.20
C PHE A 43 1.60 19.13 -6.10
N PRO A 44 1.42 18.42 -7.24
CA PRO A 44 2.30 17.38 -7.77
C PRO A 44 3.67 17.94 -8.22
N HIS A 45 4.73 17.15 -8.07
CA HIS A 45 6.11 17.51 -8.40
C HIS A 45 6.68 16.60 -9.49
N GLN A 46 6.86 17.13 -10.69
CA GLN A 46 7.54 16.42 -11.78
C GLN A 46 9.05 16.40 -11.51
N THR A 47 9.61 15.19 -11.36
CA THR A 47 11.07 15.03 -11.25
C THR A 47 11.74 15.22 -12.63
N PRO A 48 13.06 15.42 -12.69
CA PRO A 48 13.81 15.42 -13.95
C PRO A 48 13.81 14.07 -14.69
N VAL A 49 13.27 13.02 -14.07
CA VAL A 49 13.06 11.70 -14.67
C VAL A 49 11.56 11.41 -14.77
N ILE A 50 11.16 10.18 -15.08
CA ILE A 50 9.75 9.85 -15.40
C ILE A 50 8.77 9.98 -14.22
N MET A 51 9.26 10.08 -12.97
CA MET A 51 8.42 10.06 -11.77
C MET A 51 7.79 11.43 -11.52
N ALA A 52 6.50 11.43 -11.18
CA ALA A 52 5.75 12.62 -10.77
C ALA A 52 5.18 12.40 -9.37
N TYR A 53 5.83 12.95 -8.34
CA TYR A 53 5.39 12.79 -6.96
C TYR A 53 4.05 13.49 -6.76
N ASP A 54 3.09 12.79 -6.19
CA ASP A 54 1.69 13.20 -6.09
C ASP A 54 1.37 13.97 -4.81
N VAL A 55 1.96 13.57 -3.68
CA VAL A 55 1.79 14.19 -2.36
C VAL A 55 2.95 13.82 -1.43
N GLY A 56 3.17 14.58 -0.36
CA GLY A 56 4.07 14.18 0.73
C GLY A 56 4.25 15.26 1.80
N ASP A 57 4.52 14.83 3.04
CA ASP A 57 5.02 15.70 4.11
C ASP A 57 6.36 15.15 4.67
N PHE A 58 7.44 15.47 3.96
CA PHE A 58 8.78 15.00 4.31
C PHE A 58 9.31 15.63 5.60
N ASN A 59 8.82 16.83 5.94
CA ASN A 59 9.17 17.45 7.22
C ASN A 59 8.57 16.66 8.37
N ALA A 60 7.29 16.28 8.29
CA ALA A 60 6.64 15.50 9.34
C ALA A 60 7.37 14.17 9.63
N SER A 61 7.78 13.44 8.60
CA SER A 61 8.56 12.20 8.76
C SER A 61 9.90 12.45 9.45
N LEU A 62 10.64 13.49 9.04
CA LEU A 62 11.92 13.84 9.65
C LEU A 62 11.74 14.31 11.10
N ASP A 63 10.73 15.14 11.37
CA ASP A 63 10.39 15.62 12.72
C ASP A 63 10.04 14.46 13.66
N ALA A 64 9.21 13.52 13.21
CA ALA A 64 8.85 12.34 13.97
C ALA A 64 10.09 11.51 14.32
N ALA A 65 10.97 11.26 13.35
CA ALA A 65 12.18 10.49 13.57
C ALA A 65 13.17 11.20 14.51
N MET A 66 13.40 12.51 14.30
CA MET A 66 14.30 13.32 15.13
C MET A 66 13.84 13.40 16.59
N LYS A 67 12.51 13.53 16.79
CA LYS A 67 11.91 13.52 18.12
C LYS A 67 12.08 12.17 18.79
N ALA A 68 11.74 11.08 18.10
CA ALA A 68 11.78 9.73 18.66
C ALA A 68 13.20 9.26 19.03
N ILE A 69 14.23 9.67 18.28
CA ILE A 69 15.62 9.32 18.61
C ILE A 69 16.30 10.29 19.60
N ASP A 70 15.61 11.34 20.03
CA ASP A 70 16.18 12.46 20.78
C ASP A 70 17.43 13.03 20.06
N TYR A 71 17.24 13.53 18.84
CA TYR A 71 18.32 14.07 18.01
C TYR A 71 19.03 15.26 18.69
N ALA A 72 18.27 16.13 19.37
CA ALA A 72 18.81 17.29 20.09
C ALA A 72 19.76 16.88 21.23
N GLY A 73 19.48 15.77 21.93
CA GLY A 73 20.35 15.23 22.98
C GLY A 73 21.63 14.53 22.49
N PHE A 74 21.80 14.33 21.18
CA PHE A 74 22.91 13.53 20.64
C PHE A 74 24.29 14.06 21.02
N ALA A 75 24.48 15.38 21.08
CA ALA A 75 25.77 15.97 21.43
C ALA A 75 26.26 15.54 22.83
N ALA A 76 25.35 15.48 23.81
CA ALA A 76 25.65 15.02 25.16
C ALA A 76 25.99 13.53 25.18
N ARG A 77 25.23 12.70 24.44
CA ARG A 77 25.49 11.25 24.33
C ARG A 77 26.84 10.97 23.66
N LYS A 78 27.20 11.73 22.63
CA LYS A 78 28.49 11.63 21.96
C LYS A 78 29.65 12.01 22.88
N ALA A 79 29.51 13.07 23.68
CA ALA A 79 30.51 13.47 24.66
C ALA A 79 30.71 12.41 25.74
N LYS A 80 29.62 11.81 26.24
CA LYS A 80 29.66 10.70 27.19
C LYS A 80 30.41 9.49 26.62
N ALA A 81 30.05 9.02 25.43
CA ALA A 81 30.73 7.89 24.79
C ALA A 81 32.24 8.15 24.62
N LYS A 82 32.62 9.37 24.24
CA LYS A 82 34.03 9.77 24.15
C LYS A 82 34.76 9.67 25.50
N SER A 83 34.11 10.06 26.60
CA SER A 83 34.68 9.92 27.95
C SER A 83 34.88 8.47 28.39
N GLU A 84 34.12 7.54 27.79
CA GLU A 84 34.21 6.10 28.00
C GLU A 84 35.15 5.40 26.98
N GLY A 85 35.91 6.16 26.19
CA GLY A 85 36.86 5.62 25.20
C GLY A 85 36.22 5.12 23.90
N LYS A 86 34.95 5.43 23.64
CA LYS A 86 34.18 4.99 22.47
C LYS A 86 33.93 6.12 21.47
N LEU A 87 33.76 5.75 20.21
CA LEU A 87 33.29 6.67 19.16
C LEU A 87 31.79 6.52 19.00
N ARG A 88 31.08 7.62 18.74
CA ARG A 88 29.63 7.60 18.58
C ARG A 88 29.19 8.44 17.39
N GLY A 89 28.35 7.85 16.56
CA GLY A 89 27.84 8.42 15.31
C GLY A 89 26.32 8.41 15.27
N ILE A 90 25.75 9.40 14.61
CA ILE A 90 24.35 9.43 14.21
C ILE A 90 24.32 9.58 12.69
N GLY A 91 23.55 8.72 12.03
CA GLY A 91 23.35 8.72 10.59
C GLY A 91 21.86 8.91 10.28
N LEU A 92 21.58 9.68 9.24
CA LEU A 92 20.23 10.01 8.81
C LEU A 92 20.03 9.58 7.36
N SER A 93 18.84 9.06 7.03
CA SER A 93 18.43 8.68 5.69
C SER A 93 16.97 9.06 5.46
N CYS A 94 16.70 10.05 4.61
CA CYS A 94 15.36 10.39 4.14
C CYS A 94 15.18 9.76 2.75
N TYR A 95 14.07 9.05 2.55
CA TYR A 95 13.84 8.32 1.31
C TYR A 95 12.46 8.66 0.72
N ILE A 96 12.37 8.53 -0.59
CA ILE A 96 11.13 8.43 -1.35
C ILE A 96 11.26 7.14 -2.16
N GLU A 97 10.25 6.28 -2.06
CA GLU A 97 10.23 4.96 -2.68
C GLU A 97 9.19 4.93 -3.79
N ALA A 98 9.53 4.39 -4.96
CA ALA A 98 8.60 4.27 -6.08
C ALA A 98 7.95 2.88 -6.08
N CYS A 99 6.80 2.76 -5.43
CA CYS A 99 5.99 1.55 -5.31
C CYS A 99 4.99 1.43 -6.46
N GLY A 100 4.53 0.21 -6.75
CA GLY A 100 3.44 0.01 -7.72
C GLY A 100 3.80 0.50 -9.12
N ILE A 101 4.95 0.06 -9.62
CA ILE A 101 5.62 0.54 -10.84
C ILE A 101 4.64 0.61 -12.03
N ALA A 102 4.06 1.76 -12.34
CA ALA A 102 3.02 1.94 -13.35
C ALA A 102 2.89 3.43 -13.69
N PRO A 103 2.32 3.85 -14.84
CA PRO A 103 1.56 3.08 -15.83
C PRO A 103 2.42 2.20 -16.74
N SER A 104 1.81 1.13 -17.28
CA SER A 104 2.44 0.20 -18.23
C SER A 104 3.07 0.90 -19.43
N LYS A 105 2.45 1.98 -19.93
CA LYS A 105 3.00 2.81 -21.02
C LYS A 105 4.31 3.50 -20.65
N ALA A 106 4.40 4.05 -19.44
CA ALA A 106 5.59 4.78 -18.99
C ALA A 106 6.78 3.82 -18.83
N VAL A 107 6.56 2.68 -18.18
CA VAL A 107 7.61 1.68 -17.96
C VAL A 107 8.03 0.98 -19.25
N GLY A 108 7.11 0.80 -20.21
CA GLY A 108 7.44 0.33 -21.55
C GLY A 108 8.41 1.26 -22.27
N SER A 109 8.27 2.59 -22.10
CA SER A 109 9.23 3.55 -22.67
C SER A 109 10.62 3.49 -22.03
N LEU A 110 10.74 2.90 -20.83
CA LEU A 110 12.00 2.61 -20.14
C LEU A 110 12.58 1.24 -20.48
N GLY A 111 11.95 0.49 -21.40
CA GLY A 111 12.43 -0.83 -21.84
C GLY A 111 11.91 -2.00 -21.01
N ALA A 112 10.89 -1.82 -20.17
CA ALA A 112 10.26 -2.95 -19.48
C ALA A 112 9.60 -3.92 -20.49
N GLY A 113 9.91 -5.21 -20.37
CA GLY A 113 9.39 -6.27 -21.26
C GLY A 113 7.98 -6.74 -20.94
N VAL A 114 7.36 -6.25 -19.87
CA VAL A 114 6.00 -6.59 -19.44
C VAL A 114 5.24 -5.33 -19.03
N GLY A 115 3.91 -5.38 -19.15
CA GLY A 115 3.04 -4.40 -18.49
C GLY A 115 3.11 -4.56 -16.97
N LEU A 116 2.66 -3.56 -16.22
CA LEU A 116 2.69 -3.57 -14.76
C LEU A 116 1.33 -3.26 -14.13
N TRP A 117 0.28 -3.58 -14.88
CA TRP A 117 -1.10 -3.69 -14.42
C TRP A 117 -1.33 -4.91 -13.52
N GLU A 118 -2.48 -5.01 -12.86
CA GLU A 118 -2.89 -6.22 -12.13
C GLU A 118 -4.35 -6.58 -12.41
N SER A 119 -4.72 -7.84 -12.18
CA SER A 119 -6.10 -8.33 -12.32
C SER A 119 -6.70 -8.83 -11.01
N ALA A 120 -8.03 -8.77 -10.95
CA ALA A 120 -8.82 -9.40 -9.91
C ALA A 120 -10.19 -9.85 -10.45
N GLU A 121 -10.70 -10.94 -9.88
CA GLU A 121 -12.08 -11.39 -10.02
C GLU A 121 -12.72 -11.47 -8.63
N VAL A 122 -13.90 -10.89 -8.50
CA VAL A 122 -14.77 -11.03 -7.34
C VAL A 122 -15.87 -12.01 -7.70
N ARG A 123 -16.08 -13.01 -6.85
CA ARG A 123 -17.17 -13.98 -6.97
C ARG A 123 -17.94 -14.05 -5.67
N VAL A 124 -19.21 -13.65 -5.71
CA VAL A 124 -20.12 -13.86 -4.59
C VAL A 124 -20.84 -15.18 -4.81
N ASN A 125 -20.70 -16.12 -3.88
CA ASN A 125 -21.33 -17.43 -3.93
C ASN A 125 -22.83 -17.34 -3.57
N PRO A 126 -23.66 -18.32 -3.93
CA PRO A 126 -25.11 -18.27 -3.70
C PRO A 126 -25.53 -18.07 -2.23
N VAL A 127 -24.66 -18.43 -1.28
CA VAL A 127 -24.86 -18.26 0.17
C VAL A 127 -24.32 -16.93 0.73
N GLY A 128 -23.77 -16.06 -0.13
CA GLY A 128 -23.25 -14.74 0.25
C GLY A 128 -21.80 -14.73 0.77
N THR A 129 -21.06 -15.83 0.69
CA THR A 129 -19.59 -15.81 0.86
C THR A 129 -18.92 -15.25 -0.39
N ILE A 130 -17.74 -14.65 -0.24
CA ILE A 130 -17.03 -13.95 -1.30
C ILE A 130 -15.67 -14.60 -1.52
N GLU A 131 -15.38 -14.99 -2.75
CA GLU A 131 -14.05 -15.37 -3.21
C GLU A 131 -13.44 -14.25 -4.04
N ILE A 132 -12.18 -13.96 -3.78
CA ILE A 132 -11.37 -12.98 -4.50
C ILE A 132 -10.22 -13.70 -5.14
N LEU A 133 -10.23 -13.77 -6.47
CA LEU A 133 -9.14 -14.36 -7.22
C LEU A 133 -8.25 -13.22 -7.71
N THR A 134 -7.02 -13.17 -7.22
CA THR A 134 -6.09 -12.07 -7.52
C THR A 134 -4.85 -12.57 -8.24
N GLY A 135 -4.35 -11.76 -9.16
CA GLY A 135 -3.07 -12.00 -9.81
C GLY A 135 -1.85 -11.69 -8.93
N SER A 136 -2.02 -11.05 -7.77
CA SER A 136 -0.96 -10.90 -6.75
C SER A 136 -0.73 -12.21 -6.00
N HIS A 137 0.52 -12.51 -5.61
CA HIS A 137 0.86 -13.76 -4.91
C HIS A 137 1.56 -13.48 -3.57
N SER A 138 1.00 -14.00 -2.48
CA SER A 138 1.57 -13.83 -1.14
C SER A 138 2.79 -14.73 -0.94
N HIS A 139 3.87 -14.16 -0.43
CA HIS A 139 5.07 -14.87 0.05
C HIS A 139 5.29 -14.57 1.54
N GLY A 140 4.20 -14.33 2.29
CA GLY A 140 4.23 -13.89 3.69
C GLY A 140 4.08 -12.38 3.88
N GLN A 141 3.32 -11.68 3.02
CA GLN A 141 2.99 -10.26 3.21
C GLN A 141 1.63 -10.05 3.91
N GLY A 142 0.88 -11.14 4.14
CA GLY A 142 -0.44 -11.08 4.74
C GLY A 142 -1.52 -10.58 3.78
N HIS A 143 -1.43 -10.87 2.48
CA HIS A 143 -2.45 -10.48 1.49
C HIS A 143 -3.82 -11.07 1.84
N GLU A 144 -3.85 -12.30 2.31
CA GLU A 144 -5.06 -13.03 2.68
C GLU A 144 -5.86 -12.30 3.76
N THR A 145 -5.16 -11.77 4.78
CA THR A 145 -5.76 -10.98 5.85
C THR A 145 -6.07 -9.55 5.39
N THR A 146 -5.09 -8.89 4.77
CA THR A 146 -5.15 -7.46 4.44
C THR A 146 -6.20 -7.17 3.38
N PHE A 147 -6.27 -7.96 2.31
CA PHE A 147 -7.26 -7.75 1.25
C PHE A 147 -8.67 -8.12 1.74
N ALA A 148 -8.81 -9.21 2.49
CA ALA A 148 -10.09 -9.62 3.08
C ALA A 148 -10.64 -8.54 4.02
N HIS A 149 -9.78 -7.91 4.84
CA HIS A 149 -10.17 -6.82 5.72
C HIS A 149 -10.81 -5.66 4.95
N VAL A 150 -10.18 -5.21 3.86
CA VAL A 150 -10.68 -4.08 3.06
C VAL A 150 -12.05 -4.37 2.47
N ILE A 151 -12.27 -5.61 2.00
CA ILE A 151 -13.56 -6.02 1.44
C ILE A 151 -14.62 -6.14 2.54
N ALA A 152 -14.25 -6.72 3.68
CA ALA A 152 -15.12 -6.88 4.83
C ALA A 152 -15.57 -5.52 5.38
N GLU A 153 -14.65 -4.57 5.56
CA GLU A 153 -14.94 -3.19 5.97
C GLU A 153 -15.86 -2.51 4.95
N ARG A 154 -15.55 -2.62 3.66
CA ARG A 154 -16.31 -1.99 2.57
C ARG A 154 -17.77 -2.44 2.50
N LEU A 155 -18.04 -3.72 2.74
CA LEU A 155 -19.40 -4.27 2.73
C LEU A 155 -20.06 -4.32 4.12
N GLY A 156 -19.30 -4.11 5.19
CA GLY A 156 -19.74 -4.31 6.57
C GLY A 156 -20.07 -5.78 6.90
N ILE A 157 -19.28 -6.73 6.40
CA ILE A 157 -19.46 -8.18 6.64
C ILE A 157 -18.33 -8.74 7.50
N SER A 158 -18.48 -9.97 8.00
CA SER A 158 -17.38 -10.63 8.70
C SER A 158 -16.24 -10.96 7.74
N ILE A 159 -14.99 -10.75 8.18
CA ILE A 159 -13.80 -11.14 7.41
C ILE A 159 -13.80 -12.64 7.07
N SER A 160 -14.39 -13.47 7.92
CA SER A 160 -14.52 -14.93 7.68
C SER A 160 -15.43 -15.28 6.49
N GLN A 161 -16.18 -14.32 5.95
CA GLN A 161 -16.99 -14.49 4.75
C GLN A 161 -16.19 -14.23 3.47
N VAL A 162 -14.95 -13.76 3.57
CA VAL A 162 -14.10 -13.41 2.44
C VAL A 162 -12.91 -14.36 2.36
N GLN A 163 -12.75 -15.01 1.21
CA GLN A 163 -11.62 -15.87 0.90
C GLN A 163 -10.77 -15.24 -0.20
N ILE A 164 -9.47 -15.11 0.04
CA ILE A 164 -8.50 -14.68 -0.97
C ILE A 164 -7.86 -15.91 -1.61
N VAL A 165 -7.85 -15.96 -2.93
CA VAL A 165 -7.30 -17.04 -3.76
C VAL A 165 -6.23 -16.44 -4.67
N HIS A 166 -5.01 -16.98 -4.58
CA HIS A 166 -3.88 -16.59 -5.41
C HIS A 166 -2.97 -17.79 -5.70
N GLY A 167 -2.11 -17.68 -6.72
CA GLY A 167 -1.04 -18.65 -7.02
C GLY A 167 -1.39 -19.81 -7.93
N ASP A 168 -2.65 -20.24 -7.98
CA ASP A 168 -3.11 -21.30 -8.90
C ASP A 168 -3.56 -20.70 -10.24
N THR A 169 -2.71 -20.78 -11.25
CA THR A 169 -2.96 -20.20 -12.59
C THR A 169 -4.08 -20.88 -13.37
N ASP A 170 -4.53 -22.07 -12.96
CA ASP A 170 -5.75 -22.67 -13.53
C ASP A 170 -7.02 -22.00 -12.97
N ARG A 171 -6.91 -21.32 -11.83
CA ARG A 171 -8.02 -20.65 -11.15
C ARG A 171 -7.99 -19.13 -11.30
N VAL A 172 -6.81 -18.51 -11.18
CA VAL A 172 -6.68 -17.05 -11.16
C VAL A 172 -6.40 -16.49 -12.55
N GLN A 173 -6.93 -15.29 -12.80
CA GLN A 173 -6.61 -14.54 -14.01
C GLN A 173 -5.11 -14.22 -14.07
N PHE A 174 -4.59 -14.03 -15.29
CA PHE A 174 -3.20 -13.61 -15.45
C PHE A 174 -2.98 -12.30 -14.71
N GLY A 175 -1.86 -12.24 -13.99
CA GLY A 175 -1.44 -11.09 -13.21
C GLY A 175 0.05 -10.87 -13.30
N MET A 176 0.49 -9.73 -12.80
CA MET A 176 1.92 -9.41 -12.75
C MET A 176 2.56 -9.83 -11.43
N GLY A 177 1.77 -10.30 -10.45
CA GLY A 177 2.31 -10.88 -9.23
C GLY A 177 2.83 -9.84 -8.24
N THR A 178 3.61 -10.31 -7.28
CA THR A 178 4.05 -9.52 -6.12
C THR A 178 5.56 -9.27 -6.16
N TYR A 179 5.91 -8.00 -6.39
CA TYR A 179 7.25 -7.42 -6.28
C TYR A 179 7.12 -5.90 -6.27
N GLY A 180 8.22 -5.15 -6.07
CA GLY A 180 8.22 -3.69 -6.18
C GLY A 180 7.14 -2.99 -5.33
N SER A 181 6.81 -3.60 -4.17
CA SER A 181 5.78 -3.13 -3.24
C SER A 181 4.42 -2.83 -3.92
N ARG A 182 4.04 -3.64 -4.93
CA ARG A 182 2.90 -3.33 -5.80
C ARG A 182 1.56 -3.94 -5.38
N SER A 183 1.54 -4.95 -4.51
CA SER A 183 0.31 -5.73 -4.25
C SER A 183 -0.84 -4.86 -3.74
N ALA A 184 -0.60 -3.92 -2.83
CA ALA A 184 -1.63 -2.99 -2.37
C ALA A 184 -1.90 -1.89 -3.41
N ALA A 185 -0.88 -1.24 -3.95
CA ALA A 185 -1.04 -0.13 -4.88
C ALA A 185 -1.76 -0.53 -6.19
N VAL A 186 -1.55 -1.77 -6.66
CA VAL A 186 -2.07 -2.25 -7.95
C VAL A 186 -3.05 -3.40 -7.78
N GLY A 187 -2.68 -4.45 -7.04
CA GLY A 187 -3.52 -5.64 -6.86
C GLY A 187 -4.79 -5.37 -6.07
N LEU A 188 -4.69 -4.73 -4.91
CA LEU A 188 -5.86 -4.33 -4.14
C LEU A 188 -6.70 -3.29 -4.90
N SER A 189 -6.07 -2.39 -5.65
CA SER A 189 -6.81 -1.47 -6.54
C SER A 189 -7.61 -2.22 -7.61
N ALA A 190 -7.06 -3.28 -8.21
CA ALA A 190 -7.79 -4.15 -9.13
C ALA A 190 -8.98 -4.86 -8.43
N ILE A 191 -8.77 -5.34 -7.20
CA ILE A 191 -9.84 -5.92 -6.37
C ILE A 191 -10.95 -4.89 -6.14
N VAL A 192 -10.61 -3.67 -5.74
CA VAL A 192 -11.57 -2.58 -5.54
C VAL A 192 -12.34 -2.25 -6.83
N LYS A 193 -11.67 -2.24 -7.99
CA LYS A 193 -12.34 -2.03 -9.28
C LYS A 193 -13.31 -3.16 -9.65
N ALA A 194 -12.98 -4.41 -9.31
CA ALA A 194 -13.90 -5.53 -9.49
C ALA A 194 -15.07 -5.47 -8.49
N MET A 195 -14.82 -5.04 -7.25
CA MET A 195 -15.84 -4.81 -6.23
C MET A 195 -16.82 -3.71 -6.64
N GLU A 196 -16.34 -2.59 -7.20
CA GLU A 196 -17.20 -1.51 -7.72
C GLU A 196 -18.19 -2.03 -8.77
N LYS A 197 -17.73 -2.87 -9.71
CA LYS A 197 -18.61 -3.50 -10.71
C LYS A 197 -19.61 -4.47 -10.07
N MET A 198 -19.15 -5.27 -9.11
CA MET A 198 -20.00 -6.23 -8.40
C MET A 198 -21.08 -5.51 -7.60
N GLU A 199 -20.73 -4.42 -6.91
CA GLU A 199 -21.66 -3.58 -6.15
C GLU A 199 -22.71 -2.95 -7.06
N VAL A 200 -22.31 -2.45 -8.25
CA VAL A 200 -23.28 -1.98 -9.25
C VAL A 200 -24.26 -3.10 -9.58
N LYS A 201 -23.80 -4.27 -10.04
CA LYS A 201 -24.69 -5.39 -10.39
C LYS A 201 -25.59 -5.80 -9.21
N ALA A 202 -25.04 -5.90 -8.00
CA ALA A 202 -25.79 -6.27 -6.81
C ALA A 202 -26.85 -5.23 -6.41
N LYS A 203 -26.55 -3.93 -6.52
CA LYS A 203 -27.52 -2.85 -6.29
C LYS A 203 -28.68 -2.90 -7.26
N ARG A 204 -28.42 -3.19 -8.54
CA ARG A 204 -29.47 -3.36 -9.56
C ARG A 204 -30.41 -4.51 -9.22
N ILE A 205 -29.85 -5.64 -8.80
CA ILE A 205 -30.64 -6.79 -8.33
C ILE A 205 -31.45 -6.40 -7.09
N ALA A 206 -30.83 -5.78 -6.09
CA ALA A 206 -31.51 -5.38 -4.86
C ALA A 206 -32.65 -4.39 -5.12
N ALA A 207 -32.42 -3.37 -5.94
CA ALA A 207 -33.43 -2.38 -6.34
C ALA A 207 -34.65 -3.05 -6.99
N HIS A 208 -34.41 -3.99 -7.91
CA HIS A 208 -35.46 -4.76 -8.56
C HIS A 208 -36.26 -5.61 -7.58
N GLN A 209 -35.60 -6.32 -6.65
CA GLN A 209 -36.29 -7.12 -5.64
C GLN A 209 -37.12 -6.27 -4.66
N LEU A 210 -36.68 -5.04 -4.38
CA LEU A 210 -37.34 -4.14 -3.42
C LEU A 210 -38.38 -3.21 -4.07
N GLY A 211 -38.45 -3.20 -5.41
CA GLY A 211 -39.28 -2.27 -6.19
C GLY A 211 -38.89 -0.81 -5.91
N ALA A 212 -37.59 -0.51 -5.99
CA ALA A 212 -37.01 0.81 -5.72
C ALA A 212 -36.09 1.26 -6.86
N SER A 213 -35.66 2.53 -6.85
CA SER A 213 -34.63 3.03 -7.76
C SER A 213 -33.26 2.48 -7.37
N GLU A 214 -32.39 2.25 -8.35
CA GLU A 214 -30.99 1.84 -8.12
C GLU A 214 -30.22 2.90 -7.30
N ASP A 215 -30.50 4.17 -7.56
CA ASP A 215 -29.87 5.32 -6.88
C ASP A 215 -30.25 5.43 -5.40
N ASP A 216 -31.37 4.83 -5.00
CA ASP A 216 -31.83 4.83 -3.61
C ASP A 216 -31.17 3.73 -2.77
N ILE A 217 -30.41 2.80 -3.39
CA ILE A 217 -29.81 1.66 -2.72
C ILE A 217 -28.44 1.99 -2.12
N VAL A 218 -28.36 1.87 -0.80
CA VAL A 218 -27.11 1.91 -0.01
C VAL A 218 -26.77 0.52 0.51
N ILE A 219 -25.46 0.25 0.67
CA ILE A 219 -24.96 -1.00 1.25
C ILE A 219 -24.46 -0.67 2.65
N GLU A 220 -25.05 -1.32 3.65
CA GLU A 220 -24.68 -1.14 5.06
C GLU A 220 -24.74 -2.49 5.78
N ASN A 221 -23.65 -2.88 6.43
CA ASN A 221 -23.59 -4.08 7.27
C ASN A 221 -24.08 -5.36 6.55
N GLY A 222 -23.58 -5.60 5.33
CA GLY A 222 -23.98 -6.74 4.50
C GLY A 222 -25.42 -6.68 3.97
N THR A 223 -26.07 -5.52 4.04
CA THR A 223 -27.48 -5.35 3.68
C THR A 223 -27.66 -4.20 2.68
N PHE A 224 -28.47 -4.42 1.65
CA PHE A 224 -28.88 -3.41 0.69
C PHE A 224 -30.18 -2.77 1.19
N LYS A 225 -30.17 -1.47 1.43
CA LYS A 225 -31.30 -0.72 2.00
C LYS A 225 -31.78 0.37 1.05
N VAL A 226 -33.08 0.60 1.00
CA VAL A 226 -33.69 1.73 0.27
C VAL A 226 -33.71 2.95 1.18
N THR A 227 -33.05 4.02 0.75
CA THR A 227 -32.92 5.27 1.52
C THR A 227 -34.29 5.84 1.90
N GLY A 228 -34.45 6.24 3.17
CA GLY A 228 -35.69 6.83 3.66
C GLY A 228 -36.84 5.84 3.93
N THR A 229 -36.57 4.53 3.87
CA THR A 229 -37.57 3.49 4.13
C THR A 229 -37.02 2.38 5.04
N ASP A 230 -37.87 1.42 5.42
CA ASP A 230 -37.51 0.19 6.13
C ASP A 230 -37.19 -1.00 5.20
N LYS A 231 -37.35 -0.82 3.87
CA LYS A 231 -37.09 -1.87 2.88
C LYS A 231 -35.61 -2.19 2.81
N SER A 232 -35.30 -3.48 2.91
CA SER A 232 -33.94 -3.97 2.79
C SER A 232 -33.87 -5.44 2.35
N ILE A 233 -32.72 -5.83 1.80
CA ILE A 233 -32.42 -7.20 1.41
C ILE A 233 -30.96 -7.53 1.73
N ALA A 234 -30.72 -8.66 2.42
CA ALA A 234 -29.38 -9.06 2.82
C ALA A 234 -28.55 -9.57 1.62
N LEU A 235 -27.23 -9.42 1.66
CA LEU A 235 -26.30 -9.87 0.62
C LEU A 235 -26.51 -11.34 0.19
N PRO A 236 -26.72 -12.32 1.10
CA PRO A 236 -27.00 -13.70 0.68
C PRO A 236 -28.27 -13.83 -0.18
N MET A 237 -29.28 -13.00 0.07
CA MET A 237 -30.53 -13.03 -0.70
C MET A 237 -30.35 -12.40 -2.08
N VAL A 238 -29.57 -11.31 -2.17
CA VAL A 238 -29.18 -10.72 -3.46
C VAL A 238 -28.34 -11.70 -4.28
N ALA A 239 -27.37 -12.37 -3.65
CA ALA A 239 -26.56 -13.38 -4.29
C ALA A 239 -27.41 -14.55 -4.79
N LEU A 240 -28.29 -15.11 -3.95
CA LEU A 240 -29.19 -16.20 -4.35
C LEU A 240 -30.10 -15.79 -5.51
N ALA A 241 -30.65 -14.57 -5.49
CA ALA A 241 -31.46 -14.05 -6.58
C ALA A 241 -30.66 -13.98 -7.90
N ALA A 242 -29.38 -13.59 -7.85
CA ALA A 242 -28.49 -13.58 -9.00
C ALA A 242 -28.35 -14.97 -9.65
N TYR A 243 -28.27 -16.04 -8.86
CA TYR A 243 -28.07 -17.41 -9.39
C TYR A 243 -29.35 -18.14 -9.76
N THR A 244 -30.42 -17.97 -8.99
CA THR A 244 -31.73 -18.55 -9.33
C THR A 244 -32.33 -17.91 -10.58
N ALA A 245 -32.07 -16.60 -10.75
CA ALA A 245 -32.44 -15.83 -11.94
C ALA A 245 -33.95 -15.82 -12.28
N HIS A 246 -34.82 -16.20 -11.34
CA HIS A 246 -36.27 -16.21 -11.56
C HIS A 246 -36.88 -14.81 -11.68
N ASN A 247 -36.23 -13.80 -11.10
CA ASN A 247 -36.71 -12.42 -11.03
C ASN A 247 -35.53 -11.44 -11.11
N LEU A 248 -34.83 -11.41 -12.24
CA LEU A 248 -33.78 -10.42 -12.50
C LEU A 248 -34.32 -9.28 -13.38
N PRO A 249 -33.67 -8.10 -13.37
CA PRO A 249 -33.91 -7.08 -14.38
C PRO A 249 -33.76 -7.65 -15.80
N ASP A 250 -34.61 -7.19 -16.71
CA ASP A 250 -34.58 -7.63 -18.11
C ASP A 250 -33.18 -7.42 -18.72
N GLY A 251 -32.69 -8.45 -19.42
CA GLY A 251 -31.38 -8.43 -20.08
C GLY A 251 -30.17 -8.59 -19.13
N MET A 252 -30.38 -8.82 -17.83
CA MET A 252 -29.29 -9.11 -16.90
C MET A 252 -28.87 -10.57 -16.95
N GLU A 253 -27.57 -10.82 -17.11
CA GLU A 253 -27.01 -12.18 -17.01
C GLU A 253 -27.04 -12.70 -15.56
N PRO A 254 -27.37 -14.00 -15.35
CA PRO A 254 -27.28 -14.65 -14.05
C PRO A 254 -25.88 -14.61 -13.41
N GLY A 255 -25.84 -14.84 -12.11
CA GLY A 255 -24.64 -14.88 -11.28
C GLY A 255 -24.15 -13.51 -10.78
N LEU A 256 -23.29 -13.52 -9.77
CA LEU A 256 -22.70 -12.32 -9.18
C LEU A 256 -21.18 -12.45 -9.14
N LYS A 257 -20.58 -12.24 -10.32
CA LYS A 257 -19.16 -12.40 -10.60
C LYS A 257 -18.70 -11.26 -11.51
N GLU A 258 -17.63 -10.59 -11.14
CA GLU A 258 -17.10 -9.45 -11.90
C GLU A 258 -15.57 -9.45 -11.92
N THR A 259 -14.99 -8.94 -13.00
CA THR A 259 -13.53 -8.91 -13.22
C THR A 259 -13.05 -7.50 -13.52
N ALA A 260 -11.84 -7.19 -13.09
CA ALA A 260 -11.13 -5.96 -13.44
C ALA A 260 -9.66 -6.23 -13.78
N PHE A 261 -9.16 -5.45 -14.73
CA PHE A 261 -7.74 -5.25 -15.02
C PHE A 261 -7.46 -3.78 -14.74
N TYR A 262 -6.43 -3.50 -13.94
CA TYR A 262 -6.11 -2.16 -13.49
C TYR A 262 -4.66 -1.81 -13.81
N ASP A 263 -4.48 -0.81 -14.68
CA ASP A 263 -3.20 -0.15 -14.92
C ASP A 263 -3.23 1.21 -14.21
N PRO A 264 -2.44 1.40 -13.13
CA PRO A 264 -2.38 2.67 -12.41
C PRO A 264 -1.91 3.81 -13.31
N THR A 265 -2.43 5.01 -13.11
CA THR A 265 -2.03 6.20 -13.88
C THR A 265 -0.70 6.80 -13.42
N ASN A 266 -0.23 6.41 -12.24
CA ASN A 266 1.03 6.83 -11.64
C ASN A 266 1.52 5.77 -10.65
N PHE A 267 2.75 5.94 -10.16
CA PHE A 267 3.31 5.19 -9.05
C PHE A 267 2.71 5.66 -7.72
N ALA A 268 2.89 4.86 -6.67
CA ALA A 268 2.73 5.32 -5.29
C ALA A 268 4.10 5.70 -4.72
N PHE A 269 4.17 6.82 -4.01
CA PHE A 269 5.44 7.38 -3.50
C PHE A 269 5.50 7.45 -1.98
N PRO A 270 5.46 6.31 -1.25
CA PRO A 270 5.72 6.35 0.18
C PRO A 270 7.11 6.93 0.46
N ALA A 271 7.23 7.61 1.59
CA ALA A 271 8.43 8.28 1.99
C ALA A 271 8.68 8.06 3.48
N GLY A 272 9.90 8.33 3.92
CA GLY A 272 10.22 8.18 5.33
C GLY A 272 11.57 8.77 5.70
N SER A 273 11.85 8.74 7.00
CA SER A 273 13.08 9.22 7.59
C SER A 273 13.58 8.25 8.64
N TYR A 274 14.75 7.67 8.38
CA TYR A 274 15.41 6.72 9.27
C TYR A 274 16.61 7.38 9.92
N ILE A 275 16.74 7.19 11.23
CA ILE A 275 17.88 7.70 11.99
C ILE A 275 18.46 6.56 12.81
N CYS A 276 19.77 6.36 12.68
CA CYS A 276 20.49 5.31 13.37
C CYS A 276 21.62 5.92 14.20
N GLU A 277 21.69 5.52 15.46
CA GLU A 277 22.80 5.83 16.36
C GLU A 277 23.65 4.57 16.55
N VAL A 278 24.96 4.74 16.33
CA VAL A 278 25.94 3.66 16.46
C VAL A 278 27.07 4.06 17.40
N GLU A 279 27.62 3.06 18.07
CA GLU A 279 28.83 3.19 18.86
C GLU A 279 29.91 2.26 18.31
N VAL A 280 31.14 2.75 18.25
CA VAL A 280 32.28 2.02 17.69
C VAL A 280 33.39 1.98 18.73
N ASP A 281 33.85 0.78 19.03
CA ASP A 281 35.07 0.57 19.79
C ASP A 281 36.28 0.96 18.93
N ALA A 282 37.05 1.95 19.38
CA ALA A 282 38.12 2.52 18.58
C ALA A 282 39.32 1.57 18.37
N GLY A 283 39.52 0.61 19.28
CA GLY A 283 40.64 -0.34 19.21
C GLY A 283 40.36 -1.53 18.29
N THR A 284 39.10 -1.94 18.19
CA THR A 284 38.68 -3.16 17.48
C THR A 284 37.85 -2.90 16.24
N GLY A 285 37.26 -1.70 16.10
CA GLY A 285 36.27 -1.40 15.06
C GLY A 285 34.91 -2.06 15.28
N LYS A 286 34.71 -2.76 16.41
CA LYS A 286 33.42 -3.39 16.73
C LYS A 286 32.35 -2.31 16.81
N THR A 287 31.31 -2.45 15.99
CA THR A 287 30.19 -1.50 15.89
C THR A 287 28.95 -2.10 16.52
N SER A 288 28.27 -1.31 17.35
CA SER A 288 27.00 -1.66 17.99
C SER A 288 25.92 -0.67 17.57
N PHE A 289 24.75 -1.18 17.20
CA PHE A 289 23.55 -0.38 17.02
C PHE A 289 23.01 0.00 18.39
N VAL A 290 23.00 1.30 18.70
CA VAL A 290 22.54 1.81 20.00
C VAL A 290 21.07 2.16 19.95
N ASN A 291 20.64 2.78 18.86
CA ASN A 291 19.24 3.09 18.62
C ASN A 291 18.97 3.15 17.11
N PHE A 292 17.77 2.78 16.70
CA PHE A 292 17.31 2.86 15.32
C PHE A 292 15.84 3.28 15.32
N VAL A 293 15.55 4.39 14.66
CA VAL A 293 14.18 4.90 14.51
C VAL A 293 13.84 4.92 13.04
N ALA A 294 12.70 4.33 12.70
CA ALA A 294 12.08 4.41 11.39
C ALA A 294 10.77 5.20 11.51
N ALA A 295 10.66 6.32 10.79
CA ALA A 295 9.40 6.99 10.55
C ALA A 295 9.03 6.82 9.08
N ASP A 296 7.93 6.11 8.81
CA ASP A 296 7.44 5.82 7.48
C ASP A 296 6.05 6.44 7.27
N ASP A 297 5.84 7.04 6.10
CA ASP A 297 4.55 7.48 5.60
C ASP A 297 4.18 6.64 4.37
N PHE A 298 3.24 5.72 4.58
CA PHE A 298 2.68 4.87 3.52
C PHE A 298 1.31 5.36 3.04
N GLY A 299 0.87 6.56 3.46
CA GLY A 299 -0.49 7.03 3.29
C GLY A 299 -1.47 6.28 4.21
N ARG A 300 -2.63 5.87 3.66
CA ARG A 300 -3.65 5.16 4.45
C ARG A 300 -3.17 3.74 4.78
N LEU A 301 -2.98 3.48 6.07
CA LEU A 301 -2.63 2.14 6.55
C LEU A 301 -3.86 1.23 6.52
N ILE A 302 -3.71 0.04 5.94
CA ILE A 302 -4.79 -0.96 5.92
C ILE A 302 -4.78 -1.76 7.23
N ASN A 303 -3.61 -2.27 7.61
CA ASN A 303 -3.44 -3.04 8.84
C ASN A 303 -2.15 -2.61 9.56
N PRO A 304 -2.24 -1.72 10.56
CA PRO A 304 -1.07 -1.25 11.30
C PRO A 304 -0.28 -2.37 11.99
N MET A 305 -0.93 -3.44 12.45
CA MET A 305 -0.26 -4.56 13.12
C MET A 305 0.70 -5.31 12.19
N ILE A 306 0.27 -5.57 10.95
CA ILE A 306 1.14 -6.20 9.94
C ILE A 306 2.34 -5.29 9.62
N ILE A 307 2.10 -3.98 9.54
CA ILE A 307 3.13 -2.99 9.20
C ILE A 307 4.16 -2.84 10.33
N GLU A 308 3.70 -2.71 11.57
CA GLU A 308 4.57 -2.41 12.72
C GLU A 308 5.29 -3.64 13.26
N LYS A 309 4.62 -4.81 13.25
CA LYS A 309 5.12 -6.01 13.94
C LYS A 309 5.44 -7.17 13.00
N GLY A 310 5.00 -7.12 11.74
CA GLY A 310 5.08 -8.28 10.85
C GLY A 310 4.31 -9.48 11.37
N GLU A 311 3.30 -9.26 12.22
CA GLU A 311 2.42 -10.29 12.77
C GLU A 311 1.25 -10.49 11.81
N PHE A 312 1.01 -11.74 11.39
CA PHE A 312 0.00 -12.14 10.40
C PHE A 312 -1.19 -12.85 11.03
#